data_AF-A0A9E3FFM5-F1
#
_entry.id   AF-A0A9E3FFM5-F1
#
_cell.length_a   1.000
_cell.length_b   1.000
_cell.length_c   1.000
_cell.angle_alpha   90.00
_cell.angle_beta   90.00
_cell.angle_gamma   90.00
#
_symmetry.space_group_name_H-M   'P 1'
#
loop_
_entity.id
_entity.type
_entity.pdbx_description
1 polymer ?
#
loop_
_entity_poly.entity_id
_entity_poly.type
_entity_poly.pdbx_seq_one_letter_code
_entity_poly.pdbx_strand_id
1 'polypeptide(L)'
;MARSSRCRCDSTTSSRESECRPRGSRSRVSPAHCIGATRGCYPRQTGLVGRVTVRRGVARLTVGQPRMNAVDTLVAEEPLELRVGGRPLAVTMRTPGDDMDLFAGFLVSEGVLRQCDELLTLRYCAGRDEAGQNTYNVLDATLADGVADLPSLQRALVTTSACGLCGKASIDSVETTTPYSLRDDDLVVPTSWLAGLPQRLREEQKVFDRTGGLHAAALFDPATDELLVLREDVGRHNAVDKVIGWGLREDRLPLRGAVLLVSGRASFELAQKAAVAGIPVMAAVSAPSSLAVDLAERVGLTLIGFLRDPTMVVYSGVQRVAD
;
A
#
# COMPACT_ATOMS: atom_id res chain seq x y z
N MET A 1 -42.87 8.47 12.70
CA MET A 1 -43.90 7.42 12.89
C MET A 1 -43.74 6.40 11.78
N ALA A 2 -43.62 5.14 12.16
CA ALA A 2 -43.29 4.00 11.31
C ALA A 2 -44.48 3.51 10.45
N ARG A 3 -44.16 2.79 9.35
CA ARG A 3 -44.60 1.41 9.00
C ARG A 3 -44.19 1.12 7.55
N SER A 4 -43.23 0.25 7.23
CA SER A 4 -43.23 -1.22 7.33
C SER A 4 -44.37 -1.90 6.55
N SER A 5 -44.10 -2.30 5.30
CA SER A 5 -44.83 -3.39 4.62
C SER A 5 -43.87 -4.57 4.39
N ARG A 6 -43.91 -5.53 5.32
CA ARG A 6 -43.30 -6.86 5.19
C ARG A 6 -44.12 -7.69 4.19
N CYS A 7 -43.46 -8.32 3.22
CA CYS A 7 -44.05 -9.45 2.51
C CYS A 7 -43.95 -10.70 3.41
N ARG A 8 -45.09 -11.37 3.61
CA ARG A 8 -45.19 -12.69 4.26
C ARG A 8 -45.03 -13.77 3.19
N CYS A 9 -44.31 -14.83 3.53
CA CYS A 9 -44.41 -16.12 2.86
C CYS A 9 -45.47 -16.94 3.60
N ASP A 10 -46.42 -17.53 2.88
CA ASP A 10 -47.25 -18.63 3.36
C ASP A 10 -47.00 -19.87 2.50
N SER A 11 -47.14 -21.01 3.16
CA SER A 11 -46.64 -22.32 2.80
C SER A 11 -47.64 -23.20 2.05
N THR A 12 -47.09 -24.26 1.46
CA THR A 12 -47.68 -25.59 1.15
C THR A 12 -48.50 -25.82 -0.13
N THR A 13 -47.90 -26.70 -0.96
CA THR A 13 -48.44 -27.79 -1.79
C THR A 13 -49.04 -27.57 -3.20
N SER A 14 -48.28 -28.15 -4.14
CA SER A 14 -48.71 -29.02 -5.26
C SER A 14 -48.99 -28.41 -6.65
N SER A 15 -48.12 -28.83 -7.57
CA SER A 15 -48.41 -29.33 -8.93
C SER A 15 -48.84 -28.36 -10.06
N ARG A 16 -48.10 -28.53 -11.17
CA ARG A 16 -48.40 -28.25 -12.58
C ARG A 16 -48.13 -26.84 -13.14
N GLU A 17 -47.15 -26.86 -14.04
CA GLU A 17 -47.00 -26.11 -15.30
C GLU A 17 -48.11 -25.10 -15.61
N SER A 18 -47.71 -23.84 -15.73
CA SER A 18 -48.34 -22.90 -16.66
C SER A 18 -47.27 -21.96 -17.21
N GLU A 19 -46.97 -22.16 -18.50
CA GLU A 19 -46.23 -21.23 -19.33
C GLU A 19 -46.88 -19.86 -19.33
N CYS A 20 -46.08 -18.81 -19.16
CA CYS A 20 -46.47 -17.47 -19.54
C CYS A 20 -45.25 -16.76 -20.15
N ARG A 21 -45.13 -16.84 -21.48
CA ARG A 21 -44.27 -15.95 -22.28
C ARG A 21 -45.05 -14.68 -22.65
N PRO A 22 -44.47 -13.49 -22.50
CA PRO A 22 -44.79 -12.36 -23.38
C PRO A 22 -43.74 -12.22 -24.49
N ARG A 23 -44.26 -11.77 -25.63
CA ARG A 23 -43.60 -11.54 -26.91
C ARG A 23 -42.57 -10.41 -26.83
N GLY A 24 -41.53 -10.52 -27.65
CA GLY A 24 -40.42 -9.58 -27.70
C GLY A 24 -40.81 -8.17 -28.15
N SER A 25 -40.00 -7.18 -27.76
CA SER A 25 -39.04 -6.54 -28.67
C SER A 25 -38.39 -5.33 -27.99
N ARG A 26 -37.04 -5.32 -28.04
CA ARG A 26 -36.15 -4.15 -28.00
C ARG A 26 -36.43 -3.08 -26.94
N SER A 27 -35.78 -3.22 -25.78
CA SER A 27 -35.21 -2.06 -25.09
C SER A 27 -33.73 -2.31 -24.85
N ARG A 28 -32.91 -1.48 -25.50
CA ARG A 28 -31.49 -1.31 -25.15
C ARG A 28 -31.46 -0.89 -23.68
N VAL A 29 -30.89 -1.71 -22.81
CA VAL A 29 -30.49 -1.22 -21.48
C VAL A 29 -29.30 -0.31 -21.72
N SER A 30 -29.55 0.98 -21.58
CA SER A 30 -28.55 2.05 -21.70
C SER A 30 -27.54 1.95 -20.55
N PRO A 31 -26.23 2.09 -20.81
CA PRO A 31 -25.23 2.18 -19.75
C PRO A 31 -25.22 3.62 -19.24
N ALA A 32 -25.99 3.89 -18.19
CA ALA A 32 -25.86 5.12 -17.42
C ALA A 32 -26.54 4.91 -16.08
N HIS A 33 -25.74 4.81 -15.02
CA HIS A 33 -25.89 5.59 -13.78
C HIS A 33 -24.57 5.51 -13.01
N CYS A 34 -23.51 6.05 -13.63
CA CYS A 34 -22.41 6.63 -12.88
C CYS A 34 -22.85 8.03 -12.46
N ILE A 35 -23.35 8.20 -11.24
CA ILE A 35 -23.46 9.52 -10.60
C ILE A 35 -23.19 9.35 -9.10
N GLY A 36 -22.06 9.90 -8.65
CA GLY A 36 -21.69 10.02 -7.24
C GLY A 36 -20.18 9.93 -7.04
N ALA A 37 -19.48 11.07 -7.07
CA ALA A 37 -18.03 11.15 -6.97
C ALA A 37 -17.47 10.51 -5.68
N THR A 38 -16.79 9.38 -5.83
CA THR A 38 -15.69 8.95 -4.97
C THR A 38 -14.53 8.63 -5.91
N ARG A 39 -13.51 9.51 -5.97
CA ARG A 39 -12.39 9.43 -6.94
C ARG A 39 -11.46 8.23 -6.69
N GLY A 40 -11.95 7.00 -6.82
CA GLY A 40 -11.07 5.84 -6.91
C GLY A 40 -11.75 4.52 -7.22
N CYS A 41 -11.02 3.55 -7.79
CA CYS A 41 -11.57 2.26 -8.24
C CYS A 41 -12.03 1.34 -7.12
N TYR A 42 -11.55 1.53 -5.88
CA TYR A 42 -12.04 0.82 -4.71
C TYR A 42 -12.30 1.79 -3.56
N PRO A 43 -13.24 1.47 -2.64
CA PRO A 43 -13.61 2.38 -1.57
C PRO A 43 -12.41 2.65 -0.66
N ARG A 44 -12.32 3.88 -0.14
CA ARG A 44 -11.44 4.17 1.00
C ARG A 44 -11.82 3.25 2.16
N GLN A 45 -10.82 2.77 2.91
CA GLN A 45 -11.08 2.04 4.13
C GLN A 45 -11.78 2.97 5.14
N THR A 46 -13.10 2.83 5.28
CA THR A 46 -13.91 3.61 6.22
C THR A 46 -14.36 2.73 7.39
N GLY A 47 -14.12 3.19 8.62
CA GLY A 47 -14.74 2.62 9.83
C GLY A 47 -14.11 1.33 10.38
N LEU A 48 -13.12 0.75 9.70
CA LEU A 48 -12.32 -0.37 10.20
C LEU A 48 -10.94 0.11 10.65
N VAL A 49 -10.92 0.77 11.80
CA VAL A 49 -9.66 1.17 12.45
C VAL A 49 -9.27 0.04 13.38
N GLY A 50 -8.42 -0.87 12.89
CA GLY A 50 -7.72 -1.79 13.78
C GLY A 50 -6.94 -0.99 14.84
N ARG A 51 -6.71 -1.57 16.02
CA ARG A 51 -5.98 -0.85 17.07
C ARG A 51 -4.55 -0.62 16.59
N VAL A 52 -4.18 0.62 16.27
CA VAL A 52 -2.82 0.96 15.80
C VAL A 52 -1.77 0.89 16.91
N THR A 53 -2.21 0.96 18.18
CA THR A 53 -1.34 0.87 19.35
C THR A 53 -1.92 -0.04 20.43
N VAL A 54 -1.07 -0.69 21.20
CA VAL A 54 -1.42 -1.51 22.37
C VAL A 54 -0.66 -1.04 23.61
N ARG A 55 -1.28 -1.14 24.79
CA ARG A 55 -0.62 -0.82 26.06
C ARG A 55 -0.15 -2.09 26.76
N ARG A 56 1.07 -2.07 27.30
CA ARG A 56 1.67 -3.19 28.03
C ARG A 56 2.31 -2.72 29.33
N GLY A 57 2.17 -3.50 30.38
CA GLY A 57 2.94 -3.32 31.60
C GLY A 57 4.40 -3.70 31.34
N VAL A 58 5.34 -2.84 31.74
CA VAL A 58 6.77 -3.01 31.52
C VAL A 58 7.56 -2.74 32.79
N ALA A 59 8.79 -3.26 32.85
CA ALA A 59 9.77 -2.86 33.85
C ALA A 59 10.72 -1.82 33.26
N ARG A 60 10.78 -0.62 33.86
CA ARG A 60 11.74 0.43 33.50
C ARG A 60 12.95 0.33 34.43
N LEU A 61 14.12 0.19 33.82
CA LEU A 61 15.41 0.11 34.50
C LEU A 61 16.24 1.34 34.14
N THR A 62 16.68 2.09 35.15
CA THR A 62 17.68 3.13 34.99
C THR A 62 18.94 2.66 35.71
N VAL A 63 20.10 2.74 35.05
CA VAL A 63 21.37 2.30 35.64
C VAL A 63 21.61 3.03 36.96
N GLY A 64 21.84 2.28 38.04
CA GLY A 64 22.03 2.82 39.38
C GLY A 64 20.75 3.19 40.14
N GLN A 65 19.56 2.92 39.60
CA GLN A 65 18.28 3.15 40.28
C GLN A 65 17.48 1.85 40.46
N PRO A 66 16.57 1.79 41.44
CA PRO A 66 15.65 0.66 41.58
C PRO A 66 14.77 0.48 40.34
N ARG A 67 14.42 -0.78 40.05
CA ARG A 67 13.44 -1.12 39.01
C ARG A 67 12.09 -0.47 39.31
N MET A 68 11.48 0.13 38.28
CA MET A 68 10.13 0.67 38.35
C MET A 68 9.19 -0.13 37.45
N ASN A 69 7.94 -0.34 37.88
CA ASN A 69 6.89 -0.83 36.98
C ASN A 69 6.25 0.37 36.26
N ALA A 70 6.01 0.26 34.97
CA ALA A 70 5.40 1.30 34.15
C ALA A 70 4.44 0.70 33.11
N VAL A 71 3.75 1.55 32.37
CA VAL A 71 2.96 1.16 31.19
C VAL A 71 3.59 1.82 29.97
N ASP A 72 3.85 1.02 28.94
CA ASP A 72 4.35 1.51 27.67
C ASP A 72 3.29 1.41 26.56
N THR A 73 3.45 2.24 25.54
CA THR A 73 2.60 2.21 24.33
C THR A 73 3.41 1.61 23.19
N LEU A 74 2.96 0.47 22.69
CA LEU A 74 3.58 -0.23 21.58
C LEU A 74 2.74 -0.04 20.32
N VAL A 75 3.39 -0.12 19.17
CA VAL A 75 2.69 -0.29 17.90
C VAL A 75 1.99 -1.66 17.88
N ALA A 76 0.82 -1.74 17.25
CA ALA A 76 0.21 -3.04 16.97
C ALA A 76 0.82 -3.65 15.69
N GLU A 77 1.05 -4.96 15.76
CA GLU A 77 1.52 -5.77 14.66
C GLU A 77 0.60 -6.99 14.56
N GLU A 78 -0.06 -7.15 13.41
CA GLU A 78 -1.01 -8.23 13.16
C GLU A 78 -0.72 -8.86 11.80
N PRO A 79 -0.87 -10.20 11.66
CA PRO A 79 -0.76 -10.85 10.36
C PRO A 79 -1.96 -10.47 9.48
N LEU A 80 -1.70 -10.19 8.21
CA LEU A 80 -2.70 -9.96 7.18
C LEU A 80 -2.48 -10.99 6.06
N GLU A 81 -3.47 -11.84 5.84
CA GLU A 81 -3.52 -12.78 4.71
C GLU A 81 -4.11 -12.07 3.48
N LEU A 82 -3.38 -12.14 2.37
CA LEU A 82 -3.77 -11.59 1.07
C LEU A 82 -4.20 -12.74 0.16
N ARG A 83 -5.37 -12.61 -0.45
CA ARG A 83 -5.96 -13.61 -1.36
C ARG A 83 -6.35 -12.98 -2.69
N VAL A 84 -6.26 -13.77 -3.76
CA VAL A 84 -6.80 -13.39 -5.08
C VAL A 84 -7.75 -14.47 -5.56
N GLY A 85 -9.01 -14.10 -5.78
CA GLY A 85 -10.06 -15.04 -6.17
C GLY A 85 -10.23 -16.17 -5.15
N GLY A 86 -10.10 -15.85 -3.85
CA GLY A 86 -10.18 -16.81 -2.75
C GLY A 86 -8.93 -17.69 -2.54
N ARG A 87 -7.90 -17.59 -3.39
CA ARG A 87 -6.64 -18.34 -3.25
C ARG A 87 -5.62 -17.56 -2.40
N PRO A 88 -5.00 -18.16 -1.37
CA PRO A 88 -3.92 -17.51 -0.63
C PRO A 88 -2.75 -17.11 -1.54
N LEU A 89 -2.30 -15.86 -1.38
CA LEU A 89 -1.17 -15.28 -2.12
C LEU A 89 0.03 -15.07 -1.19
N ALA A 90 -0.17 -14.33 -0.11
CA ALA A 90 0.89 -13.99 0.83
C ALA A 90 0.33 -13.71 2.23
N VAL A 91 1.19 -13.79 3.24
CA VAL A 91 0.91 -13.29 4.58
C VAL A 91 2.00 -12.29 4.96
N THR A 92 1.61 -11.08 5.35
CA THR A 92 2.52 -10.04 5.84
C THR A 92 2.17 -9.63 7.26
N MET A 93 3.17 -9.25 8.05
CA MET A 93 2.95 -8.59 9.34
C MET A 93 2.81 -7.10 9.09
N ARG A 94 1.70 -6.50 9.54
CA ARG A 94 1.38 -5.08 9.29
C ARG A 94 0.94 -4.36 10.54
N THR A 95 1.00 -3.03 10.50
CA THR A 95 0.27 -2.20 11.46
C THR A 95 -1.13 -1.92 10.93
N PRO A 96 -2.20 -2.15 11.72
CA PRO A 96 -3.53 -2.03 11.18
C PRO A 96 -3.95 -0.67 10.66
N GLY A 97 -4.49 -0.63 9.44
CA GLY A 97 -4.93 0.59 8.75
C GLY A 97 -4.37 0.67 7.33
N ASP A 98 -5.16 1.24 6.42
CA ASP A 98 -4.86 1.36 4.99
C ASP A 98 -4.52 0.02 4.31
N ASP A 99 -5.13 -1.10 4.73
CA ASP A 99 -4.81 -2.44 4.20
C ASP A 99 -5.21 -2.62 2.75
N MET A 100 -6.28 -1.92 2.35
CA MET A 100 -6.69 -1.91 0.96
C MET A 100 -5.61 -1.28 0.09
N ASP A 101 -5.02 -0.16 0.55
CA ASP A 101 -3.88 0.45 -0.12
C ASP A 101 -2.63 -0.45 -0.01
N LEU A 102 -2.42 -1.16 1.10
CA LEU A 102 -1.32 -2.13 1.23
C LEU A 102 -1.42 -3.23 0.15
N PHE A 103 -2.58 -3.88 0.01
CA PHE A 103 -2.71 -5.01 -0.92
C PHE A 103 -2.72 -4.53 -2.38
N ALA A 104 -3.42 -3.44 -2.69
CA ALA A 104 -3.36 -2.84 -4.02
C ALA A 104 -1.92 -2.49 -4.42
N GLY A 105 -1.18 -1.85 -3.51
CA GLY A 105 0.23 -1.51 -3.75
C GLY A 105 1.13 -2.71 -3.86
N PHE A 106 0.93 -3.76 -3.06
CA PHE A 106 1.64 -5.03 -3.18
C PHE A 106 1.47 -5.62 -4.59
N LEU A 107 0.24 -5.66 -5.11
CA LEU A 107 -0.03 -6.17 -6.46
C LEU A 107 0.62 -5.31 -7.57
N VAL A 108 0.66 -3.99 -7.40
CA VAL A 108 1.38 -3.09 -8.32
C VAL A 108 2.89 -3.35 -8.25
N SER A 109 3.45 -3.40 -7.04
CA SER A 109 4.87 -3.65 -6.78
C SER A 109 5.35 -4.98 -7.37
N GLU A 110 4.51 -6.02 -7.36
CA GLU A 110 4.79 -7.31 -7.99
C GLU A 110 4.54 -7.34 -9.51
N GLY A 111 4.06 -6.23 -10.09
CA GLY A 111 3.77 -6.10 -11.52
C GLY A 111 2.49 -6.80 -11.99
N VAL A 112 1.60 -7.15 -11.06
CA VAL A 112 0.29 -7.76 -11.34
C VAL A 112 -0.70 -6.71 -11.84
N LEU A 113 -0.72 -5.53 -11.19
CA LEU A 113 -1.59 -4.41 -11.55
C LEU A 113 -0.79 -3.25 -12.14
N ARG A 114 -1.39 -2.56 -13.10
CA ARG A 114 -0.87 -1.37 -13.78
C ARG A 114 -1.85 -0.21 -13.72
N GLN A 115 -3.14 -0.48 -13.70
CA GLN A 115 -4.21 0.52 -13.74
C GLN A 115 -5.39 0.12 -12.85
N CYS A 116 -6.21 1.12 -12.49
CA CYS A 116 -7.26 0.97 -11.48
C CYS A 116 -8.36 -0.04 -11.86
N ASP A 117 -8.71 -0.13 -13.15
CA ASP A 117 -9.79 -0.98 -13.68
C ASP A 117 -9.46 -2.48 -13.68
N GLU A 118 -8.19 -2.84 -13.54
CA GLU A 118 -7.73 -4.23 -13.38
C GLU A 118 -8.08 -4.82 -12.00
N LEU A 119 -8.41 -3.98 -11.00
CA LEU A 119 -8.84 -4.38 -9.68
C LEU A 119 -10.35 -4.18 -9.52
N LEU A 120 -11.14 -5.25 -9.70
CA LEU A 120 -12.60 -5.19 -9.66
C LEU A 120 -13.14 -5.01 -8.24
N THR A 121 -12.60 -5.74 -7.27
CA THR A 121 -13.05 -5.67 -5.88
C THR A 121 -11.91 -5.95 -4.90
N LEU A 122 -11.95 -5.29 -3.74
CA LEU A 122 -11.10 -5.58 -2.60
C LEU A 122 -11.96 -5.61 -1.32
N ARG A 123 -11.95 -6.72 -0.59
CA ARG A 123 -12.85 -6.90 0.57
C ARG A 123 -12.20 -7.69 1.69
N TYR A 124 -12.55 -7.35 2.92
CA TYR A 124 -12.24 -8.20 4.06
C TYR A 124 -13.12 -9.45 4.04
N CYS A 125 -12.49 -10.60 4.24
CA CYS A 125 -13.21 -11.82 4.58
C CYS A 125 -13.46 -11.86 6.10
N ALA A 126 -14.59 -12.45 6.51
CA ALA A 126 -14.87 -12.66 7.92
C ALA A 126 -13.91 -13.73 8.48
N GLY A 127 -12.80 -13.30 9.08
CA GLY A 127 -11.95 -14.15 9.92
C GLY A 127 -12.44 -14.03 11.36
N ARG A 128 -12.63 -15.13 12.10
CA ARG A 128 -12.96 -15.05 13.53
C ARG A 128 -11.75 -15.43 14.37
N ASP A 129 -11.45 -14.68 15.43
CA ASP A 129 -10.50 -15.12 16.45
C ASP A 129 -11.12 -16.19 17.37
N GLU A 130 -10.32 -16.69 18.31
CA GLU A 130 -10.75 -17.65 19.35
C GLU A 130 -11.89 -17.10 20.22
N ALA A 131 -12.07 -15.77 20.28
CA ALA A 131 -13.15 -15.09 20.98
C ALA A 131 -14.37 -14.80 20.09
N GLY A 132 -14.37 -15.26 18.83
CA GLY A 132 -15.46 -15.11 17.86
C GLY A 132 -15.58 -13.72 17.24
N GLN A 133 -14.61 -12.82 17.47
CA GLN A 133 -14.56 -11.46 16.91
C GLN A 133 -14.01 -11.48 15.49
N ASN A 134 -14.56 -10.63 14.63
CA ASN A 134 -14.03 -10.51 13.27
C ASN A 134 -12.64 -9.86 13.31
N THR A 135 -11.61 -10.59 12.92
CA THR A 135 -10.20 -10.14 12.97
C THR A 135 -9.85 -9.21 11.83
N TYR A 136 -10.66 -9.18 10.76
CA TYR A 136 -10.37 -8.39 9.56
C TYR A 136 -8.91 -8.56 9.05
N ASN A 137 -8.37 -9.77 9.21
CA ASN A 137 -6.98 -10.12 8.88
C ASN A 137 -6.87 -10.98 7.62
N VAL A 138 -7.93 -11.01 6.81
CA VAL A 138 -7.95 -11.65 5.49
C VAL A 138 -8.55 -10.67 4.51
N LEU A 139 -7.80 -10.34 3.45
CA LEU A 139 -8.23 -9.46 2.37
C LEU A 139 -8.23 -10.24 1.05
N ASP A 140 -9.33 -10.21 0.32
CA ASP A 140 -9.54 -10.94 -0.93
C ASP A 140 -9.78 -9.95 -2.08
N ALA A 141 -8.94 -10.07 -3.11
CA ALA A 141 -9.01 -9.28 -4.33
C ALA A 141 -9.66 -10.09 -5.45
N THR A 142 -10.50 -9.43 -6.25
CA THR A 142 -10.98 -9.94 -7.53
C THR A 142 -10.38 -9.08 -8.63
N LEU A 143 -9.71 -9.70 -9.58
CA LEU A 143 -9.05 -9.02 -10.70
C LEU A 143 -9.91 -9.12 -11.97
N ALA A 144 -9.70 -8.20 -12.90
CA ALA A 144 -10.35 -8.22 -14.21
C ALA A 144 -9.83 -9.37 -15.09
N ASP A 145 -10.63 -9.76 -16.08
CA ASP A 145 -10.21 -10.76 -17.07
C ASP A 145 -8.99 -10.25 -17.86
N GLY A 146 -8.00 -11.12 -18.07
CA GLY A 146 -6.79 -10.79 -18.83
C GLY A 146 -5.67 -10.14 -18.00
N VAL A 147 -5.90 -9.82 -16.73
CA VAL A 147 -4.80 -9.54 -15.79
C VAL A 147 -3.95 -10.81 -15.66
N ALA A 148 -2.63 -10.64 -15.79
CA ALA A 148 -1.70 -11.76 -15.84
C ALA A 148 -1.97 -12.76 -14.71
N ASP A 149 -1.96 -14.05 -15.07
CA ASP A 149 -2.10 -15.13 -14.10
C ASP A 149 -0.98 -15.00 -13.05
N LEU A 150 -1.16 -15.54 -11.85
CA LEU A 150 -0.24 -15.35 -10.71
C LEU A 150 0.89 -16.43 -10.56
N PRO A 151 1.40 -17.12 -11.61
CA PRO A 151 2.17 -18.34 -11.41
C PRO A 151 3.53 -18.10 -10.75
N SER A 152 4.08 -16.89 -10.80
CA SER A 152 5.35 -16.53 -10.11
C SER A 152 5.18 -16.25 -8.61
N LEU A 153 3.95 -15.99 -8.13
CA LEU A 153 3.65 -15.70 -6.71
C LEU A 153 3.06 -16.89 -5.95
N GLN A 154 2.84 -18.04 -6.61
CA GLN A 154 2.14 -19.20 -6.04
C GLN A 154 2.89 -19.97 -4.94
N ARG A 155 4.13 -19.58 -4.61
CA ARG A 155 4.70 -20.02 -3.34
C ARG A 155 4.02 -19.17 -2.27
N ALA A 156 3.32 -19.80 -1.32
CA ALA A 156 2.82 -19.09 -0.14
C ALA A 156 4.02 -18.49 0.59
N LEU A 157 4.32 -17.23 0.29
CA LEU A 157 5.47 -16.53 0.83
C LEU A 157 5.04 -16.00 2.19
N VAL A 158 5.71 -16.52 3.22
CA VAL A 158 5.81 -15.79 4.48
C VAL A 158 6.74 -14.63 4.18
N THR A 159 6.16 -13.50 3.75
CA THR A 159 6.93 -12.27 3.59
C THR A 159 7.14 -11.70 4.99
N THR A 160 8.34 -11.92 5.52
CA THR A 160 8.73 -11.18 6.72
C THR A 160 8.97 -9.74 6.26
N SER A 161 8.30 -8.79 6.90
CA SER A 161 8.44 -7.34 6.67
C SER A 161 9.92 -6.85 6.68
N ALA A 162 10.83 -7.69 7.17
CA ALA A 162 12.28 -7.51 7.23
C ALA A 162 13.08 -7.93 5.98
N CYS A 163 12.70 -9.00 5.26
CA CYS A 163 13.45 -9.58 4.14
C CYS A 163 12.59 -9.70 2.88
N GLY A 164 12.72 -8.73 1.97
CA GLY A 164 11.95 -8.64 0.73
C GLY A 164 12.45 -9.50 -0.43
N LEU A 165 13.36 -10.47 -0.23
CA LEU A 165 13.78 -11.40 -1.30
C LEU A 165 12.93 -12.68 -1.36
N CYS A 166 11.89 -12.76 -0.54
CA CYS A 166 11.00 -13.91 -0.50
C CYS A 166 10.14 -13.93 -1.77
N GLY A 167 10.58 -14.60 -2.84
CA GLY A 167 9.69 -15.00 -3.95
C GLY A 167 10.28 -15.14 -5.35
N LYS A 168 11.29 -14.34 -5.71
CA LYS A 168 11.81 -14.30 -7.09
C LYS A 168 12.79 -15.45 -7.37
N ALA A 169 12.65 -16.11 -8.52
CA ALA A 169 13.38 -17.34 -8.84
C ALA A 169 14.85 -17.12 -9.27
N SER A 170 15.20 -15.88 -9.65
CA SER A 170 16.57 -15.44 -9.94
C SER A 170 16.67 -13.91 -9.84
N ILE A 171 17.88 -13.36 -9.63
CA ILE A 171 18.16 -11.91 -9.68
C ILE A 171 17.72 -11.31 -11.03
N ASP A 172 17.84 -12.07 -12.12
CA ASP A 172 17.42 -11.64 -13.46
C ASP A 172 15.89 -11.51 -13.60
N SER A 173 15.10 -12.35 -12.90
CA SER A 173 13.63 -12.20 -12.84
C SER A 173 13.17 -10.94 -12.06
N VAL A 174 14.12 -10.27 -11.39
CA VAL A 174 13.90 -9.00 -10.70
C VAL A 174 14.11 -7.81 -11.63
N GLU A 175 14.88 -7.96 -12.72
CA GLU A 175 15.16 -6.92 -13.73
C GLU A 175 14.00 -6.74 -14.74
N THR A 176 13.02 -7.64 -14.67
CA THR A 176 11.84 -7.93 -15.49
C THR A 176 10.73 -6.92 -15.76
N THR A 177 10.55 -5.77 -15.07
CA THR A 177 9.15 -5.30 -14.93
C THR A 177 8.84 -3.84 -14.57
N THR A 178 9.67 -2.84 -14.87
CA THR A 178 9.13 -1.45 -14.85
C THR A 178 8.47 -1.14 -16.20
N PRO A 179 7.15 -0.85 -16.25
CA PRO A 179 6.48 -0.47 -17.49
C PRO A 179 6.79 0.99 -17.89
N TYR A 180 7.52 1.74 -17.07
CA TYR A 180 7.71 3.18 -17.21
C TYR A 180 9.19 3.53 -17.39
N SER A 181 9.50 4.36 -18.39
CA SER A 181 10.81 5.02 -18.47
C SER A 181 10.83 6.18 -17.48
N LEU A 182 11.60 6.04 -16.40
CA LEU A 182 11.82 7.14 -15.45
C LEU A 182 12.72 8.23 -16.04
N ARG A 183 13.49 7.93 -17.08
CA ARG A 183 14.39 8.90 -17.74
C ARG A 183 13.63 10.00 -18.46
N ASP A 184 12.38 9.72 -18.84
CA ASP A 184 11.50 10.63 -19.58
C ASP A 184 10.69 11.55 -18.63
N ASP A 185 11.06 11.58 -17.34
CA ASP A 185 10.47 12.50 -16.36
C ASP A 185 11.38 13.72 -16.17
N ASP A 186 10.81 14.88 -16.50
CA ASP A 186 11.48 16.20 -16.50
C ASP A 186 11.56 16.84 -15.10
N LEU A 187 11.20 16.11 -14.03
CA LEU A 187 11.25 16.63 -12.68
C LEU A 187 12.66 17.10 -12.30
N VAL A 188 12.76 18.34 -11.86
CA VAL A 188 13.94 18.91 -11.19
C VAL A 188 13.48 19.50 -9.86
N VAL A 189 14.18 19.17 -8.77
CA VAL A 189 13.81 19.56 -7.41
C VAL A 189 14.90 20.41 -6.74
N PRO A 190 14.52 21.50 -6.05
CA PRO A 190 15.46 22.31 -5.28
C PRO A 190 16.10 21.53 -4.13
N THR A 191 17.41 21.67 -3.92
CA THR A 191 18.12 21.07 -2.78
C THR A 191 17.51 21.51 -1.44
N SER A 192 17.15 22.80 -1.32
CA SER A 192 16.53 23.38 -0.12
C SER A 192 15.15 22.78 0.17
N TRP A 193 14.37 22.49 -0.87
CA TRP A 193 13.07 21.86 -0.74
C TRP A 193 13.20 20.41 -0.26
N LEU A 194 14.13 19.64 -0.84
CA LEU A 194 14.45 18.28 -0.41
C LEU A 194 14.88 18.22 1.07
N ALA A 195 15.74 19.15 1.49
CA ALA A 195 16.25 19.20 2.87
C ALA A 195 15.14 19.36 3.92
N GLY A 196 14.01 20.01 3.57
CA GLY A 196 12.86 20.19 4.47
C GLY A 196 11.93 18.99 4.59
N LEU A 197 11.98 18.01 3.67
CA LEU A 197 11.03 16.90 3.64
C LEU A 197 11.07 16.00 4.89
N PRO A 198 12.24 15.65 5.48
CA PRO A 198 12.28 14.84 6.70
C PRO A 198 11.51 15.45 7.88
N GLN A 199 11.56 16.78 8.02
CA GLN A 199 10.79 17.47 9.07
C GLN A 199 9.29 17.39 8.79
N ARG A 200 8.87 17.66 7.55
CA ARG A 200 7.46 17.57 7.13
C ARG A 200 6.89 16.16 7.30
N LEU A 201 7.69 15.14 6.97
CA LEU A 201 7.34 13.75 7.25
C LEU A 201 7.12 13.56 8.75
N ARG A 202 8.05 14.05 9.58
CA ARG A 202 8.01 13.85 11.02
C ARG A 202 6.76 14.46 11.68
N GLU A 203 6.37 15.66 11.26
CA GLU A 203 5.23 16.40 11.81
C GLU A 203 3.90 15.65 11.68
N GLU A 204 3.80 14.74 10.72
CA GLU A 204 2.59 13.95 10.46
C GLU A 204 2.59 12.56 11.16
N GLN A 205 3.71 12.13 11.75
CA GLN A 205 3.89 10.79 12.34
C GLN A 205 3.49 10.68 13.83
N LYS A 206 2.22 10.95 14.14
CA LYS A 206 1.70 10.97 15.53
C LYS A 206 1.86 9.65 16.28
N VAL A 207 1.80 8.51 15.57
CA VAL A 207 1.95 7.19 16.20
C VAL A 207 3.42 6.88 16.46
N PHE A 208 4.30 7.27 15.55
CA PHE A 208 5.73 7.16 15.79
C PHE A 208 6.14 7.97 17.03
N ASP A 209 5.66 9.20 17.21
CA ASP A 209 6.00 10.03 18.38
C ASP A 209 5.70 9.34 19.72
N ARG A 210 4.71 8.44 19.73
CA ARG A 210 4.29 7.71 20.92
C ARG A 210 4.95 6.35 21.10
N THR A 211 5.46 5.75 20.03
CA THR A 211 5.89 4.33 20.03
C THR A 211 7.32 4.12 19.54
N GLY A 212 7.84 5.00 18.67
CA GLY A 212 9.10 4.83 17.96
C GLY A 212 9.17 3.61 17.03
N GLY A 213 8.06 2.88 16.85
CA GLY A 213 8.06 1.52 16.29
C GLY A 213 7.58 1.42 14.84
N LEU A 214 7.47 2.54 14.13
CA LEU A 214 6.90 2.58 12.77
C LEU A 214 7.92 3.07 11.74
N HIS A 215 7.79 2.55 10.53
CA HIS A 215 8.32 3.18 9.33
C HIS A 215 7.26 4.04 8.68
N ALA A 216 7.70 5.03 7.89
CA ALA A 216 6.83 5.86 7.09
C ALA A 216 7.37 6.00 5.67
N ALA A 217 6.43 6.09 4.73
CA ALA A 217 6.65 6.47 3.36
C ALA A 217 5.69 7.62 3.02
N ALA A 218 6.19 8.63 2.32
CA ALA A 218 5.40 9.77 1.90
C ALA A 218 5.71 10.15 0.46
N LEU A 219 4.68 10.57 -0.25
CA LEU A 219 4.79 11.07 -1.61
C LEU A 219 4.53 12.57 -1.59
N PHE A 220 5.45 13.33 -2.17
CA PHE A 220 5.37 14.79 -2.27
C PHE A 220 5.28 15.21 -3.74
N ASP A 221 4.53 16.27 -3.99
CA ASP A 221 4.47 16.96 -5.28
C ASP A 221 5.30 18.26 -5.18
N PRO A 222 6.47 18.32 -5.83
CA PRO A 222 7.31 19.51 -5.80
C PRO A 222 6.70 20.70 -6.56
N ALA A 223 5.83 20.45 -7.55
CA ALA A 223 5.22 21.52 -8.34
C ALA A 223 4.14 22.27 -7.55
N THR A 224 3.41 21.57 -6.68
CA THR A 224 2.37 22.16 -5.81
C THR A 224 2.84 22.39 -4.38
N ASP A 225 4.01 21.86 -4.00
CA ASP A 225 4.52 21.79 -2.63
C ASP A 225 3.62 20.99 -1.66
N GLU A 226 2.85 20.03 -2.19
CA GLU A 226 1.90 19.27 -1.39
C GLU A 226 2.46 17.92 -0.91
N LEU A 227 2.11 17.55 0.32
CA LEU A 227 2.18 16.17 0.78
C LEU A 227 0.95 15.43 0.23
N LEU A 228 1.14 14.63 -0.81
CA LEU A 228 0.08 13.92 -1.51
C LEU A 228 -0.51 12.79 -0.66
N VAL A 229 0.38 11.99 -0.05
CA VAL A 229 0.01 10.89 0.84
C VAL A 229 1.15 10.55 1.79
N LEU A 230 0.80 10.16 3.02
CA LEU A 230 1.70 9.54 3.98
C LEU A 230 1.08 8.24 4.49
N ARG A 231 1.92 7.20 4.62
CA ARG A 231 1.54 5.90 5.16
C ARG A 231 2.58 5.41 6.15
N GLU A 232 2.10 4.87 7.25
CA GLU A 232 2.94 4.25 8.28
C GLU A 232 2.68 2.73 8.35
N ASP A 233 3.72 1.98 8.67
CA ASP A 233 3.62 0.56 8.98
C ASP A 233 4.85 0.08 9.77
N VAL A 234 4.70 -0.97 10.58
CA VAL A 234 5.85 -1.63 11.24
C VAL A 234 6.86 -2.14 10.20
N GLY A 235 6.41 -2.49 8.99
CA GLY A 235 7.25 -2.86 7.86
C GLY A 235 7.50 -1.70 6.89
N ARG A 236 8.77 -1.37 6.62
CA ARG A 236 9.12 -0.34 5.61
C ARG A 236 8.59 -0.64 4.20
N HIS A 237 8.50 -1.92 3.82
CA HIS A 237 7.97 -2.33 2.52
C HIS A 237 6.46 -2.09 2.44
N ASN A 238 5.73 -2.45 3.49
CA ASN A 238 4.30 -2.22 3.59
C ASN A 238 3.97 -0.72 3.56
N ALA A 239 4.77 0.14 4.19
CA ALA A 239 4.57 1.59 4.14
C ALA A 239 4.64 2.12 2.68
N VAL A 240 5.63 1.65 1.90
CA VAL A 240 5.74 2.00 0.47
C VAL A 240 4.60 1.39 -0.35
N ASP A 241 4.23 0.13 -0.11
CA ASP A 241 3.08 -0.47 -0.80
C ASP A 241 1.80 0.33 -0.53
N LYS A 242 1.53 0.74 0.72
CA LYS A 242 0.37 1.60 1.03
C LYS A 242 0.40 2.93 0.24
N VAL A 243 1.57 3.53 0.02
CA VAL A 243 1.68 4.75 -0.83
C VAL A 243 1.37 4.42 -2.29
N ILE A 244 1.90 3.32 -2.81
CA ILE A 244 1.69 2.90 -4.20
C ILE A 244 0.22 2.53 -4.44
N GLY A 245 -0.41 1.81 -3.51
CA GLY A 245 -1.82 1.46 -3.61
C GLY A 245 -2.74 2.66 -3.51
N TRP A 246 -2.39 3.67 -2.71
CA TRP A 246 -3.06 4.97 -2.77
C TRP A 246 -2.97 5.58 -4.19
N GLY A 247 -1.79 5.51 -4.81
CA GLY A 247 -1.56 5.97 -6.17
C GLY A 247 -2.41 5.23 -7.21
N LEU A 248 -2.54 3.91 -7.09
CA LEU A 248 -3.45 3.11 -7.90
C LEU A 248 -4.89 3.59 -7.68
N ARG A 249 -5.36 3.64 -6.41
CA ARG A 249 -6.74 3.98 -6.07
C ARG A 249 -7.15 5.34 -6.62
N GLU A 250 -6.30 6.34 -6.48
CA GLU A 250 -6.60 7.71 -6.94
C GLU A 250 -6.35 7.90 -8.46
N ASP A 251 -6.09 6.82 -9.19
CA ASP A 251 -5.83 6.80 -10.64
C ASP A 251 -4.66 7.71 -11.05
N ARG A 252 -3.54 7.59 -10.32
CA ARG A 252 -2.34 8.44 -10.49
C ARG A 252 -1.11 7.69 -10.99
N LEU A 253 -1.22 6.42 -11.38
CA LEU A 253 -0.08 5.69 -11.95
C LEU A 253 0.13 6.07 -13.42
N PRO A 254 1.39 6.23 -13.89
CA PRO A 254 2.62 6.30 -13.11
C PRO A 254 2.70 7.56 -12.25
N LEU A 255 3.33 7.47 -11.06
CA LEU A 255 3.52 8.56 -10.10
C LEU A 255 4.63 9.54 -10.54
N ARG A 256 4.52 10.04 -11.76
CA ARG A 256 5.42 11.02 -12.37
C ARG A 256 5.41 12.35 -11.63
N GLY A 257 6.51 13.09 -11.73
CA GLY A 257 6.66 14.40 -11.09
C GLY A 257 6.64 14.37 -9.56
N ALA A 258 6.67 13.19 -8.93
CA ALA A 258 6.59 13.06 -7.48
C ALA A 258 7.92 12.61 -6.85
N VAL A 259 8.10 12.94 -5.57
CA VAL A 259 9.24 12.50 -4.74
C VAL A 259 8.74 11.57 -3.66
N LEU A 260 9.26 10.33 -3.63
CA LEU A 260 9.02 9.39 -2.54
C LEU A 260 10.09 9.57 -1.46
N LEU A 261 9.67 9.91 -0.24
CA LEU A 261 10.52 9.91 0.95
C LEU A 261 10.21 8.68 1.81
N VAL A 262 11.25 7.94 2.21
CA VAL A 262 11.15 6.85 3.20
C VAL A 262 11.95 7.15 4.47
N SER A 263 11.37 6.83 5.63
CA SER A 263 12.05 7.05 6.93
C SER A 263 13.18 6.05 7.22
N GLY A 264 13.23 4.95 6.48
CA GLY A 264 14.19 3.86 6.67
C GLY A 264 15.40 3.93 5.73
N ARG A 265 16.04 2.75 5.55
CA ARG A 265 17.09 2.52 4.54
C ARG A 265 16.47 2.30 3.17
N ALA A 266 17.15 2.73 2.10
CA ALA A 266 16.77 2.39 0.73
C ALA A 266 17.38 1.03 0.33
N SER A 267 16.61 -0.04 0.48
CA SER A 267 16.97 -1.36 -0.05
C SER A 267 16.63 -1.47 -1.53
N PHE A 268 17.25 -2.44 -2.21
CA PHE A 268 16.96 -2.79 -3.61
C PHE A 268 15.45 -2.89 -3.88
N GLU A 269 14.72 -3.62 -3.03
CA GLU A 269 13.28 -3.82 -3.16
C GLU A 269 12.48 -2.50 -3.10
N LEU A 270 12.87 -1.55 -2.24
CA LEU A 270 12.15 -0.27 -2.15
C LEU A 270 12.41 0.59 -3.39
N ALA A 271 13.65 0.57 -3.92
CA ALA A 271 13.98 1.22 -5.18
C ALA A 271 13.24 0.57 -6.36
N GLN A 272 13.08 -0.75 -6.37
CA GLN A 272 12.28 -1.46 -7.38
C GLN A 272 10.81 -1.04 -7.31
N LYS A 273 10.21 -1.02 -6.12
CA LYS A 273 8.82 -0.59 -5.93
C LYS A 273 8.60 0.83 -6.42
N ALA A 274 9.51 1.75 -6.10
CA ALA A 274 9.48 3.12 -6.60
C ALA A 274 9.52 3.17 -8.14
N ALA A 275 10.43 2.39 -8.75
CA ALA A 275 10.58 2.33 -10.20
C ALA A 275 9.37 1.69 -10.91
N VAL A 276 8.78 0.63 -10.34
CA VAL A 276 7.57 -0.02 -10.87
C VAL A 276 6.37 0.91 -10.80
N ALA A 277 6.26 1.72 -9.74
CA ALA A 277 5.20 2.72 -9.61
C ALA A 277 5.43 4.00 -10.45
N GLY A 278 6.56 4.10 -11.16
CA GLY A 278 6.87 5.24 -12.03
C GLY A 278 7.34 6.49 -11.28
N ILE A 279 7.88 6.35 -10.07
CA ILE A 279 8.38 7.47 -9.27
C ILE A 279 9.81 7.83 -9.72
N PRO A 280 10.07 9.07 -10.18
CA PRO A 280 11.39 9.46 -10.72
C PRO A 280 12.46 9.73 -9.65
N VAL A 281 12.06 10.08 -8.43
CA VAL A 281 12.96 10.43 -7.32
C VAL A 281 12.57 9.69 -6.04
N MET A 282 13.51 8.95 -5.46
CA MET A 282 13.37 8.33 -4.15
C MET A 282 14.45 8.88 -3.20
N ALA A 283 14.01 9.39 -2.06
CA ALA A 283 14.85 9.86 -0.98
C ALA A 283 14.69 9.00 0.28
N ALA A 284 15.77 8.80 1.02
CA ALA A 284 15.78 8.07 2.28
C ALA A 284 16.52 8.83 3.38
N VAL A 285 15.97 8.79 4.59
CA VAL A 285 16.60 9.38 5.80
C VAL A 285 17.89 8.63 6.19
N SER A 286 18.03 7.38 5.75
CA SER A 286 19.18 6.52 6.03
C SER A 286 19.91 6.07 4.75
N ALA A 287 20.87 5.16 4.90
CA ALA A 287 21.74 4.70 3.81
C ALA A 287 21.00 3.83 2.76
N PRO A 288 21.40 3.90 1.48
CA PRO A 288 21.04 2.88 0.49
C PRO A 288 21.93 1.63 0.59
N SER A 289 21.50 0.52 -0.01
CA SER A 289 22.36 -0.63 -0.32
C SER A 289 23.01 -0.49 -1.70
N SER A 290 24.15 -1.14 -1.96
CA SER A 290 24.81 -1.14 -3.27
C SER A 290 23.86 -1.55 -4.41
N LEU A 291 23.14 -2.66 -4.25
CA LEU A 291 22.16 -3.12 -5.24
C LEU A 291 21.06 -2.08 -5.53
N ALA A 292 20.67 -1.27 -4.54
CA ALA A 292 19.68 -0.21 -4.76
C ALA A 292 20.24 0.91 -5.64
N VAL A 293 21.51 1.28 -5.43
CA VAL A 293 22.23 2.25 -6.27
C VAL A 293 22.36 1.70 -7.68
N ASP A 294 22.85 0.46 -7.83
CA ASP A 294 23.03 -0.18 -9.13
C ASP A 294 21.70 -0.23 -9.90
N LEU A 295 20.59 -0.59 -9.23
CA LEU A 295 19.26 -0.58 -9.83
C LEU A 295 18.86 0.84 -10.26
N ALA A 296 19.03 1.82 -9.37
CA ALA A 296 18.60 3.18 -9.62
C ALA A 296 19.31 3.80 -10.83
N GLU A 297 20.61 3.57 -10.97
CA GLU A 297 21.39 3.98 -12.15
C GLU A 297 20.88 3.35 -13.44
N ARG A 298 20.59 2.02 -13.42
CA ARG A 298 20.08 1.30 -14.58
C ARG A 298 18.73 1.84 -15.05
N VAL A 299 17.77 1.98 -14.13
CA VAL A 299 16.39 2.37 -14.46
C VAL A 299 16.18 3.88 -14.56
N GLY A 300 17.19 4.70 -14.22
CA GLY A 300 17.10 6.16 -14.26
C GLY A 300 16.37 6.79 -13.07
N LEU A 301 16.25 6.05 -11.96
CA LEU A 301 15.74 6.57 -10.69
C LEU A 301 16.80 7.49 -10.07
N THR A 302 16.37 8.66 -9.58
CA THR A 302 17.21 9.49 -8.72
C THR A 302 17.14 8.97 -7.31
N LEU A 303 18.26 8.49 -6.77
CA LEU A 303 18.33 7.91 -5.43
C LEU A 303 19.14 8.82 -4.50
N ILE A 304 18.48 9.28 -3.44
CA ILE A 304 19.07 10.16 -2.42
C ILE A 304 19.06 9.42 -1.09
N GLY A 305 20.21 9.35 -0.43
CA GLY A 305 20.35 8.78 0.91
C GLY A 305 20.86 9.80 1.91
N PHE A 306 20.79 9.45 3.19
CA PHE A 306 21.19 10.32 4.29
C PHE A 306 20.55 11.72 4.23
N LEU A 307 19.31 11.81 3.73
CA LEU A 307 18.59 13.07 3.66
C LEU A 307 18.25 13.54 5.07
N ARG A 308 19.04 14.48 5.58
CA ARG A 308 18.96 15.06 6.93
C ARG A 308 19.38 16.50 6.84
N ASP A 309 18.48 17.42 7.12
CA ASP A 309 18.77 18.85 7.10
C ASP A 309 20.12 19.18 7.79
N PRO A 310 21.05 19.90 7.13
CA PRO A 310 20.97 20.51 5.79
C PRO A 310 21.65 19.68 4.67
N THR A 311 21.90 18.39 4.90
CA THR A 311 22.74 17.52 4.06
C THR A 311 21.98 16.39 3.38
N MET A 312 22.49 15.95 2.24
CA MET A 312 22.04 14.74 1.54
C MET A 312 23.18 14.17 0.69
N VAL A 313 23.06 12.90 0.30
CA VAL A 313 23.98 12.26 -0.63
C VAL A 313 23.20 11.72 -1.81
N VAL A 314 23.48 12.22 -3.02
CA VAL A 314 22.85 11.75 -4.26
C VAL A 314 23.70 10.62 -4.84
N TYR A 315 23.11 9.44 -4.96
CA TYR A 315 23.80 8.25 -5.46
C TYR A 315 23.56 8.01 -6.96
N SER A 316 22.44 8.50 -7.49
CA SER A 316 22.11 8.43 -8.92
C SER A 316 21.19 9.58 -9.30
N GLY A 317 21.19 9.99 -10.56
CA GLY A 317 20.22 10.96 -11.09
C GLY A 317 20.42 12.41 -10.64
N VAL A 318 21.66 12.81 -10.33
CA VAL A 318 22.01 14.15 -9.81
C VAL A 318 21.47 15.30 -10.66
N GLN A 319 21.27 15.11 -11.97
CA GLN A 319 20.69 16.11 -12.86
C GLN A 319 19.26 16.55 -12.48
N ARG A 320 18.54 15.79 -11.63
CA ARG A 320 17.23 16.16 -11.08
C ARG A 320 17.31 16.99 -9.80
N VAL A 321 18.49 17.22 -9.25
CA VAL A 321 18.70 18.02 -8.04
C VAL A 321 19.45 19.28 -8.43
N ALA A 322 18.79 20.42 -8.30
CA ALA A 322 19.33 21.74 -8.68
C ALA A 322 19.04 22.78 -7.60
N ASP A 323 19.64 23.96 -7.71
CA ASP A 323 19.34 25.14 -6.90
C ASP A 323 18.64 26.23 -7.73
#